data_AF-A0AAE0EX62-F1
#
_entry.id   AF-A0AAE0EX62-F1
#
_cell.length_a   1.000
_cell.length_b   1.000
_cell.length_c   1.000
_cell.angle_alpha   90.00
_cell.angle_beta   90.00
_cell.angle_gamma   90.00
#
_symmetry.space_group_name_H-M   'P 1'
#
loop_
_entity.id
_entity.type
_entity.pdbx_description
1 polymer ?
#
loop_
_entity_poly.entity_id
_entity_poly.type
_entity_poly.pdbx_seq_one_letter_code
_entity_poly.pdbx_strand_id
1 'polypeptide(L)'
;KPKVEAPPEAAGAEEREEEEDESEDSGGGEYSYPSLVQTPDEAIHVAYTFRRETVRYARVTEKWIASGGTIGRHQPMSKKA
;
A
#
# COMPACT_ATOMS: atom_id res chain seq x y z
N LYS A 1 -17.34 -56.54 13.07
CA LYS A 1 -17.66 -55.10 12.85
C LYS A 1 -16.40 -54.44 12.30
N PRO A 2 -16.37 -53.92 11.07
CA PRO A 2 -15.29 -53.02 10.65
C PRO A 2 -15.72 -51.57 10.90
N LYS A 3 -14.89 -50.75 11.56
CA LYS A 3 -15.09 -49.30 11.62
C LYS A 3 -13.76 -48.58 11.91
N VAL A 4 -13.21 -48.04 10.82
CA VAL A 4 -12.50 -46.76 10.68
C VAL A 4 -11.14 -46.64 11.38
N GLU A 5 -10.09 -46.81 10.60
CA GLU A 5 -8.81 -46.15 10.82
C GLU A 5 -8.69 -45.01 9.80
N ALA A 6 -8.25 -43.84 10.29
CA ALA A 6 -8.31 -42.54 9.65
C ALA A 6 -7.51 -42.45 8.32
N PRO A 7 -7.84 -41.53 7.41
CA PRO A 7 -7.03 -41.32 6.21
C PRO A 7 -5.63 -40.82 6.59
N PRO A 8 -4.57 -41.28 5.89
CA PRO A 8 -3.23 -40.79 6.10
C PRO A 8 -3.16 -39.31 5.68
N GLU A 9 -2.52 -38.56 6.58
CA GLU A 9 -2.04 -37.18 6.46
C GLU A 9 -1.79 -36.74 5.01
N ALA A 10 -2.51 -35.70 4.60
CA ALA A 10 -2.35 -35.09 3.28
C ALA A 10 -0.91 -34.59 3.11
N ALA A 11 -0.16 -35.32 2.30
CA ALA A 11 1.10 -34.86 1.74
C ALA A 11 0.88 -33.60 0.89
N GLY A 12 1.75 -32.61 1.07
CA GLY A 12 1.97 -31.52 0.12
C GLY A 12 1.13 -30.27 0.32
N ALA A 13 1.23 -29.62 1.48
CA ALA A 13 1.04 -28.18 1.53
C ALA A 13 2.26 -27.53 0.88
N GLU A 14 2.13 -27.23 -0.40
CA GLU A 14 3.04 -26.40 -1.19
C GLU A 14 3.37 -25.13 -0.40
N GLU A 15 4.63 -25.02 0.02
CA GLU A 15 5.21 -23.83 0.60
C GLU A 15 5.10 -22.74 -0.48
N ARG A 16 4.07 -21.90 -0.40
CA ARG A 16 4.02 -20.67 -1.18
C ARG A 16 5.17 -19.83 -0.69
N GLU A 17 6.22 -19.76 -1.49
CA GLU A 17 7.25 -18.75 -1.39
C GLU A 17 6.54 -17.40 -1.30
N GLU A 18 6.56 -16.80 -0.10
CA GLU A 18 6.16 -15.41 0.08
C GLU A 18 7.20 -14.60 -0.69
N GLU A 19 6.85 -14.22 -1.92
CA GLU A 19 7.64 -13.31 -2.72
C GLU A 19 7.66 -11.97 -1.96
N GLU A 20 8.74 -11.75 -1.20
CA GLU A 20 8.98 -10.50 -0.50
C GLU A 20 9.12 -9.40 -1.58
N ASP A 21 8.09 -8.55 -1.70
CA ASP A 21 8.11 -7.34 -2.52
C ASP A 21 9.11 -6.37 -1.89
N GLU A 22 10.40 -6.62 -2.10
CA GLU A 22 11.46 -5.62 -1.94
C GLU A 22 11.23 -4.56 -3.02
N SER A 23 10.26 -3.68 -2.76
CA SER A 23 10.15 -2.42 -3.48
C SER A 23 11.43 -1.63 -3.20
N GLU A 24 12.38 -1.77 -4.13
CA GLU A 24 13.64 -1.05 -4.15
C GLU A 24 13.35 0.46 -4.09
N ASP A 25 13.36 1.05 -2.89
CA ASP A 25 13.39 2.51 -2.67
C ASP A 25 14.77 3.01 -3.09
N SER A 26 15.02 2.95 -4.40
CA SER A 26 16.26 3.37 -5.04
C SER A 26 16.27 4.90 -5.10
N GLY A 27 16.60 5.50 -3.95
CA GLY A 27 16.92 6.92 -3.78
C GLY A 27 15.73 7.84 -3.47
N GLY A 28 14.56 7.28 -3.16
CA GLY A 28 13.29 7.99 -3.04
C GLY A 28 12.94 8.52 -1.66
N GLY A 29 13.47 7.94 -0.58
CA GLY A 29 13.07 8.27 0.77
C GLY A 29 11.67 7.74 1.06
N GLU A 30 11.59 6.68 1.87
CA GLU A 30 10.36 5.96 2.16
C GLU A 30 9.19 6.86 2.60
N TYR A 31 8.05 6.64 1.95
CA TYR A 31 6.74 7.10 2.41
C TYR A 31 6.07 5.98 3.19
N SER A 32 5.66 6.25 4.42
CA SER A 32 5.10 5.21 5.29
C SER A 32 3.92 5.72 6.11
N TYR A 33 3.12 4.76 6.60
CA TYR A 33 2.06 4.93 7.60
C TYR A 33 1.05 6.05 7.30
N PRO A 34 0.27 5.94 6.21
CA PRO A 34 -0.80 6.90 5.97
C PRO A 34 -1.91 6.76 7.02
N SER A 35 -2.40 7.88 7.52
CA SER A 35 -3.66 8.02 8.24
C SER A 35 -4.64 8.83 7.39
N LEU A 36 -5.84 8.30 7.22
CA LEU A 36 -6.86 8.79 6.29
C LEU A 36 -8.15 9.09 7.04
N VAL A 37 -8.68 10.30 6.86
CA VAL A 37 -10.00 10.69 7.39
C VAL A 37 -10.78 11.43 6.31
N GLN A 38 -11.99 10.96 6.02
CA GLN A 38 -12.94 11.67 5.15
C GLN A 38 -13.90 12.49 6.00
N THR A 39 -14.15 13.72 5.57
CA THR A 39 -15.07 14.66 6.22
C THR A 39 -16.33 14.88 5.37
N PRO A 40 -17.44 15.37 5.95
CA PRO A 40 -18.70 15.56 5.22
C PRO A 40 -18.65 16.54 4.05
N ASP A 41 -17.61 17.37 3.95
CA ASP A 41 -17.33 18.25 2.81
C ASP A 41 -16.64 17.54 1.63
N GLU A 42 -16.68 16.19 1.60
CA GLU A 42 -16.09 15.33 0.56
C GLU A 42 -14.55 15.40 0.48
N ALA A 43 -13.92 16.05 1.46
CA ALA A 43 -12.46 16.11 1.56
C ALA A 43 -11.90 14.85 2.23
N ILE A 44 -10.79 14.37 1.69
CA ILE A 44 -9.97 13.32 2.30
C ILE A 44 -8.69 13.97 2.82
N HIS A 45 -8.52 13.87 4.12
CA HIS A 45 -7.35 14.29 4.86
C HIS A 45 -6.36 13.13 4.91
N VAL A 46 -5.14 13.35 4.43
CA VAL A 46 -4.05 12.36 4.42
C VAL A 46 -2.90 12.88 5.26
N ALA A 47 -2.53 12.17 6.31
CA ALA A 47 -1.28 12.39 7.04
C ALA A 47 -0.34 11.21 6.79
N TYR A 48 0.92 11.46 6.51
CA TYR A 48 1.90 10.41 6.18
C TYR A 48 3.30 10.79 6.61
N THR A 49 4.15 9.80 6.86
CA THR A 49 5.57 10.04 7.13
C THR A 49 6.29 10.29 5.81
N PHE A 50 6.95 11.44 5.71
CA PHE A 50 7.78 11.87 4.59
C PHE A 50 9.24 11.53 4.89
N ARG A 51 9.82 10.59 4.12
CA ARG A 51 11.24 10.20 4.17
C ARG A 51 11.73 9.75 5.54
N ARG A 52 10.82 9.20 6.37
CA ARG A 52 11.09 8.86 7.78
C ARG A 52 11.59 10.03 8.67
N GLU A 53 11.46 11.28 8.22
CA GLU A 53 11.96 12.46 8.93
C GLU A 53 10.84 13.30 9.55
N THR A 54 9.72 13.44 8.84
CA THR A 54 8.65 14.36 9.23
C THR A 54 7.28 13.80 8.88
N VAL A 55 6.23 14.31 9.52
CA VAL A 55 4.85 14.05 9.10
C VAL A 55 4.41 15.16 8.14
N ARG A 56 3.91 14.76 6.97
CA ARG A 56 3.29 15.66 5.99
C ARG A 56 1.79 15.44 5.93
N TYR A 57 1.11 16.46 5.41
CA TYR A 57 -0.33 16.51 5.25
C TYR A 57 -0.71 16.88 3.83
N ALA A 58 -1.74 16.21 3.30
CA ALA A 58 -2.39 16.53 2.04
C ALA A 58 -3.92 16.50 2.21
N ARG A 59 -4.61 17.34 1.44
CA ARG A 59 -6.08 17.35 1.34
C ARG A 59 -6.45 17.14 -0.11
N VAL A 60 -7.23 16.10 -0.38
CA VAL A 60 -7.69 15.72 -1.73
C VAL A 60 -9.19 15.47 -1.72
N THR A 61 -9.79 15.23 -2.88
CA THR A 61 -11.20 14.84 -3.00
C THR A 61 -11.30 13.51 -3.74
N GLU A 62 -12.35 12.73 -3.47
CA GLU A 62 -12.60 11.48 -4.21
C GLU A 62 -12.72 11.73 -5.71
N LYS A 63 -13.37 12.83 -6.10
CA LYS A 63 -13.49 13.22 -7.51
C LYS A 63 -12.13 13.42 -8.17
N TRP A 64 -11.17 14.03 -7.48
CA TRP A 64 -9.81 14.18 -8.00
C TRP A 64 -9.11 12.83 -8.14
N ILE A 65 -9.20 11.98 -7.13
CA ILE A 65 -8.61 10.63 -7.15
C ILE A 65 -9.19 9.81 -8.31
N ALA A 66 -10.51 9.81 -8.45
CA ALA A 66 -11.23 9.08 -9.49
C ALA A 66 -11.00 9.63 -10.90
N SER A 67 -10.55 10.88 -11.03
CA SER A 67 -10.17 11.47 -12.33
C SER A 67 -8.78 11.04 -12.80
N GLY A 68 -7.97 10.47 -11.91
CA GLY A 68 -6.64 9.94 -12.21
C GLY A 68 -6.64 8.42 -12.41
N GLY A 69 -5.45 7.85 -12.65
CA GLY A 69 -5.21 6.41 -12.53
C GLY A 69 -4.48 6.09 -11.23
N THR A 70 -4.65 4.89 -10.69
CA THR A 70 -3.94 4.42 -9.47
C THR A 70 -2.46 4.09 -9.73
N ILE A 71 -2.02 4.15 -10.99
CA ILE A 71 -0.61 4.04 -11.36
C ILE A 71 0.04 5.39 -11.09
N GLY A 72 0.66 5.52 -9.91
CA GLY A 72 1.38 6.72 -9.51
C GLY A 72 2.59 6.98 -10.41
N ARG A 73 2.45 7.84 -11.41
CA ARG A 73 3.61 8.46 -12.07
C ARG A 73 4.06 9.64 -11.23
N HIS A 74 5.14 9.46 -10.47
CA HIS A 74 5.84 10.58 -9.84
C HIS A 74 6.22 11.60 -10.92
N GLN A 75 5.57 12.77 -10.91
CA GLN A 75 5.94 13.91 -11.73
C GLN A 75 6.87 14.79 -10.88
N PRO A 76 8.20 14.73 -11.07
CA PRO A 76 9.08 15.68 -10.41
C PRO A 76 8.71 17.10 -10.85
N MET A 77 8.61 18.03 -9.90
CA MET A 77 8.41 19.44 -10.23
C MET A 77 9.56 19.90 -11.14
N SER A 78 9.22 20.34 -12.35
CA SER A 78 10.18 20.90 -13.30
C SER A 78 10.88 22.08 -12.63
N LYS A 79 12.19 21.96 -12.41
CA LYS A 79 13.03 23.09 -12.00
C LYS A 79 12.95 24.11 -13.14
N LYS A 80 12.20 25.20 -12.94
CA LYS A 80 12.32 26.37 -13.81
C LYS A 80 13.73 26.94 -13.64
N ALA A 81 14.47 26.97 -14.74
CA ALA A 81 15.77 27.63 -14.87
C ALA A 81 15.62 29.16 -14.84
#